data_AF-A0A933R0P9-F1
#
_entry.id   AF-A0A933R0P9-F1
#
_cell.length_a   1.000
_cell.length_b   1.000
_cell.length_c   1.000
_cell.angle_alpha   90.00
_cell.angle_beta   90.00
_cell.angle_gamma   90.00
#
_symmetry.space_group_name_H-M   'P 1'
#
loop_
_entity.id
_entity.type
_entity.pdbx_description
1 polymer ?
#
loop_
_entity_poly.entity_id
_entity_poly.type
_entity_poly.pdbx_seq_one_letter_code
_entity_poly.pdbx_strand_id
1 'polypeptide(L)'
;MPITNYTQLARFSDACGAEIPRWVRKRLEGFGDDKDSIRAFGEDVVTEMCRILLDQGAPGLHFYTMNTAGPTVALWKNLGLGG
;
A
#
# COMPACT_ATOMS: atom_id res chain seq x y z
N MET A 1 -0.30 -4.80 -2.47
CA MET A 1 -1.63 -4.27 -2.82
C MET A 1 -1.64 -2.79 -2.48
N PRO A 2 -1.98 -1.88 -3.40
CA PRO A 2 -2.07 -0.45 -3.11
C PRO A 2 -3.20 -0.15 -2.12
N ILE A 3 -2.95 0.71 -1.13
CA ILE A 3 -3.97 1.10 -0.15
C ILE A 3 -4.78 2.26 -0.73
N THR A 4 -5.97 1.95 -1.25
CA THR A 4 -6.89 2.94 -1.84
C THR A 4 -8.15 3.16 -1.01
N ASN A 5 -8.44 2.25 -0.08
CA ASN A 5 -9.59 2.30 0.81
C ASN A 5 -9.30 1.48 2.09
N TYR A 6 -9.39 2.11 3.25
CA TYR A 6 -9.16 1.48 4.55
C TYR A 6 -10.11 0.31 4.83
N THR A 7 -11.41 0.46 4.54
CA THR A 7 -12.42 -0.59 4.77
C THR A 7 -12.11 -1.85 3.97
N GLN A 8 -11.63 -1.71 2.73
CA GLN A 8 -11.22 -2.84 1.91
C GLN A 8 -9.94 -3.48 2.45
N LEU A 9 -8.96 -2.67 2.86
CA LEU A 9 -7.70 -3.15 3.45
C LEU A 9 -7.96 -3.95 4.73
N ALA A 10 -8.77 -3.42 5.65
CA ALA A 10 -9.13 -4.09 6.91
C ALA A 10 -9.79 -5.45 6.65
N ARG A 11 -10.80 -5.49 5.77
CA ARG A 11 -11.47 -6.74 5.40
C ARG A 11 -10.53 -7.79 4.81
N PHE A 12 -9.61 -7.37 3.94
CA PHE A 12 -8.63 -8.29 3.35
C PHE A 12 -7.64 -8.80 4.41
N SER A 13 -7.15 -7.91 5.27
CA SER A 13 -6.25 -8.26 6.37
C SER A 13 -6.87 -9.30 7.31
N ASP A 14 -8.12 -9.05 7.73
CA ASP A 14 -8.88 -9.95 8.60
C ASP A 14 -9.11 -11.32 7.94
N ALA A 15 -9.39 -11.35 6.63
CA ALA A 15 -9.60 -12.59 5.88
C ALA A 15 -8.31 -13.42 5.68
N CYS A 16 -7.15 -12.76 5.61
CA CYS A 16 -5.85 -13.42 5.44
C CYS A 16 -5.13 -13.72 6.75
N GLY A 17 -5.66 -13.28 7.90
CA GLY A 17 -4.97 -13.34 9.19
C GLY A 17 -3.75 -12.43 9.28
N ALA A 18 -3.63 -11.46 8.37
CA ALA A 18 -2.57 -10.47 8.39
C ALA A 18 -2.95 -9.33 9.34
N GLU A 19 -2.00 -8.79 10.09
CA GLU A 19 -2.24 -7.65 10.97
C GLU A 19 -1.83 -6.33 10.29
N ILE A 20 -2.73 -5.34 10.29
CA ILE A 20 -2.37 -3.96 9.93
C ILE A 20 -1.69 -3.31 11.13
N PRO A 21 -0.44 -2.80 11.00
CA PRO A 21 0.23 -2.12 12.09
C PRO A 21 -0.62 -1.00 12.69
N ARG A 22 -0.68 -0.93 14.03
CA ARG A 22 -1.54 0.02 14.75
C ARG A 22 -1.34 1.48 14.35
N TRP A 23 -0.11 1.88 14.00
CA TRP A 23 0.19 3.24 13.57
C TRP A 23 -0.41 3.58 12.20
N VAL A 24 -0.40 2.63 11.25
CA VAL A 24 -1.04 2.77 9.94
C VAL A 24 -2.54 2.91 10.12
N ARG A 25 -3.13 2.06 10.98
CA ARG A 25 -4.56 2.10 11.31
C ARG A 25 -4.99 3.47 11.85
N LYS A 26 -4.31 3.96 12.91
CA LYS A 26 -4.63 5.26 13.52
C LYS A 26 -4.49 6.41 12.53
N ARG A 27 -3.49 6.37 11.66
CA ARG A 27 -3.27 7.41 10.65
C ARG A 27 -4.39 7.42 9.62
N LEU A 28 -4.78 6.24 9.13
CA LEU A 28 -5.90 6.08 8.19
C LEU A 28 -7.24 6.52 8.80
N GLU A 29 -7.52 6.16 10.05
CA GLU A 29 -8.71 6.60 10.77
C GLU A 29 -8.77 8.13 10.93
N GLY A 30 -7.61 8.78 11.11
CA GLY A 30 -7.51 10.23 11.22
C GLY A 30 -7.84 11.00 9.93
N PHE A 31 -7.82 10.35 8.77
CA PHE A 31 -8.17 10.99 7.49
C PHE A 31 -9.68 10.93 7.18
N GLY A 32 -10.46 10.11 7.88
CA GLY A 32 -11.90 9.99 7.65
C GLY A 32 -12.24 9.63 6.20
N ASP A 33 -12.98 10.51 5.52
CA ASP A 33 -13.41 10.34 4.12
C ASP A 33 -12.49 11.03 3.09
N ASP A 34 -11.36 11.60 3.53
CA ASP A 34 -10.38 12.19 2.61
C ASP A 34 -9.61 11.09 1.86
N LYS A 35 -10.20 10.68 0.74
CA LYS A 35 -9.68 9.62 -0.13
C LYS A 35 -8.32 9.96 -0.73
N ASP A 36 -8.03 11.24 -0.96
CA ASP A 36 -6.77 11.63 -1.58
C ASP A 36 -5.64 11.55 -0.56
N SER A 37 -5.87 12.00 0.68
CA SER A 37 -4.94 11.79 1.79
C SER A 37 -4.73 10.30 2.11
N ILE A 38 -5.79 9.48 2.09
CA ILE A 38 -5.69 8.03 2.31
C ILE A 38 -4.83 7.38 1.22
N ARG A 39 -5.04 7.75 -0.05
CA ARG A 39 -4.26 7.22 -1.17
C ARG A 39 -2.80 7.62 -1.09
N ALA A 40 -2.51 8.91 -0.84
CA ALA A 40 -1.14 9.40 -0.74
C ALA A 40 -0.39 8.71 0.40
N PHE A 41 -0.98 8.67 1.59
CA PHE A 41 -0.37 7.96 2.73
C PHE A 41 -0.22 6.45 2.47
N GLY A 42 -1.24 5.84 1.86
CA GLY A 42 -1.23 4.44 1.48
C GLY A 42 -0.13 4.09 0.48
N GLU A 43 0.11 4.98 -0.48
CA GLU A 43 1.19 4.89 -1.45
C GLU A 43 2.55 4.94 -0.77
N ASP A 44 2.78 5.93 0.11
CA ASP A 44 4.04 6.06 0.86
C ASP A 44 4.37 4.82 1.69
N VAL A 45 3.39 4.29 2.44
CA VAL A 45 3.55 3.10 3.28
C VAL A 45 3.93 1.88 2.43
N VAL A 46 3.25 1.68 1.30
CA VAL A 46 3.50 0.53 0.44
C VAL A 46 4.83 0.69 -0.32
N THR A 47 5.17 1.89 -0.77
CA THR A 47 6.47 2.19 -1.39
C THR A 47 7.60 1.84 -0.43
N GLU A 48 7.53 2.30 0.82
CA GLU A 48 8.60 2.04 1.80
C GLU A 48 8.71 0.56 2.12
N MET A 49 7.58 -0.14 2.31
CA MET A 49 7.58 -1.59 2.50
C MET A 49 8.23 -2.32 1.32
N CYS A 50 7.93 -1.91 0.09
CA CYS A 50 8.54 -2.48 -1.11
C CYS A 50 10.04 -2.21 -1.18
N ARG A 51 10.52 -1.01 -0.82
CA ARG A 51 11.95 -0.70 -0.74
C ARG A 51 12.66 -1.60 0.25
N ILE A 52 12.13 -1.72 1.47
CA ILE A 52 12.69 -2.59 2.50
C ILE A 52 12.81 -4.03 1.99
N LEU A 53 11.78 -4.56 1.33
CA LEU A 53 11.83 -5.93 0.79
C LEU A 53 12.93 -6.10 -0.26
N LEU A 54 13.06 -5.15 -1.18
CA LEU A 54 14.09 -5.18 -2.22
C LEU A 54 15.51 -5.03 -1.63
N ASP A 55 15.68 -4.11 -0.68
CA ASP A 55 16.94 -3.89 0.03
C ASP A 55 17.38 -5.13 0.84
N GLN A 56 16.41 -5.91 1.31
CA GLN A 56 16.64 -7.20 1.98
C GLN A 56 16.80 -8.38 1.00
N GLY A 57 16.90 -8.11 -0.31
CA GLY A 57 17.22 -9.13 -1.32
C GLY A 57 16.02 -9.92 -1.86
N ALA A 58 14.80 -9.40 -1.70
CA ALA A 58 13.65 -10.01 -2.37
C ALA A 58 13.86 -10.06 -3.90
N PRO A 59 13.55 -11.18 -4.57
CA PRO A 59 13.84 -11.36 -6.00
C PRO A 59 12.93 -10.53 -6.91
N GLY A 60 11.84 -9.98 -6.37
CA GLY A 60 10.88 -9.18 -7.11
C GLY A 60 9.63 -8.86 -6.29
N LEU A 61 8.72 -8.11 -6.89
CA LEU A 61 7.47 -7.66 -6.26
C LEU A 61 6.27 -8.10 -7.10
N HIS A 62 5.23 -8.62 -6.45
CA HIS A 62 3.97 -8.95 -7.08
C HIS A 62 2.85 -8.06 -6.51
N PHE A 63 2.20 -7.29 -7.38
CA PHE A 63 1.14 -6.36 -7.00
C PHE A 63 -0.24 -6.91 -7.33
N TYR A 64 -1.08 -7.10 -6.31
CA TYR A 64 -2.54 -7.19 -6.50
C TYR A 64 -3.08 -5.81 -6.87
N THR A 65 -3.38 -5.62 -8.15
CA THR A 65 -3.79 -4.31 -8.72
C THR A 65 -5.25 -3.98 -8.50
N MET A 66 -6.07 -4.96 -8.11
CA MET A 66 -7.52 -4.79 -7.95
C MET A 66 -8.18 -4.20 -9.22
N ASN A 67 -7.79 -4.72 -10.38
CA ASN A 67 -8.24 -4.29 -11.72
C ASN A 67 -8.00 -2.80 -12.03
N THR A 68 -7.07 -2.14 -11.31
CA THR A 68 -6.74 -0.73 -11.51
C THR A 68 -5.23 -0.52 -11.63
N ALA A 69 -4.77 0.07 -12.73
CA ALA A 69 -3.34 0.25 -12.99
C ALA A 69 -2.72 1.45 -12.24
N GLY A 70 -3.47 2.54 -12.06
CA GLY A 70 -2.95 3.83 -11.56
C GLY A 70 -2.10 3.73 -10.28
N PRO A 71 -2.63 3.16 -9.18
CA PRO A 71 -1.88 3.05 -7.93
C PRO A 71 -0.61 2.19 -8.04
N THR A 72 -0.66 1.09 -8.79
CA THR A 72 0.51 0.23 -9.01
C THR A 72 1.58 0.93 -9.85
N VAL A 73 1.17 1.71 -10.86
CA VAL A 73 2.10 2.51 -11.68
C VAL A 73 2.78 3.59 -10.83
N ALA A 74 2.05 4.24 -9.92
CA ALA A 74 2.63 5.23 -9.01
C ALA A 74 3.69 4.60 -8.09
N LEU A 75 3.36 3.45 -7.46
CA LEU A 75 4.31 2.68 -6.66
C LEU A 75 5.57 2.31 -7.45
N TRP A 76 5.39 1.81 -8.68
CA TRP A 76 6.51 1.41 -9.55
C TRP A 76 7.44 2.59 -9.85
N LYS A 77 6.88 3.77 -10.14
CA LYS A 77 7.65 5.01 -10.35
C LYS A 77 8.40 5.45 -9.10
N ASN A 78 7.75 5.41 -7.93
CA ASN A 78 8.38 5.81 -6.65
C ASN A 78 9.55 4.90 -6.26
N LEU A 79 9.50 3.64 -6.67
CA LEU A 79 10.58 2.66 -6.48
C LEU A 79 11.78 2.89 -7.42
N GLY A 80 11.65 3.75 -8.43
CA GLY A 80 12.73 4.00 -9.39
C GLY A 80 13.07 2.79 -10.27
N LEU A 81 12.17 1.81 -10.36
CA LEU A 81 12.36 0.57 -11.13
C LEU A 81 11.96 0.72 -12.61
N GLY A 82 11.64 1.94 -13.05
CA GLY A 82 11.28 2.25 -14.43
C GLY A 82 12.49 2.63 -15.26
N GLY A 83 12.79 1.80 -16.28
CA GLY A 83 13.43 2.26 -17.51
C GLY A 83 12.40 2.82 -18.49
#